data_AF-A0A8T5LU26-F1
#
_entry.id   AF-A0A8T5LU26-F1
#
_cell.length_a   1.000
_cell.length_b   1.000
_cell.length_c   1.000
_cell.angle_alpha   90.00
_cell.angle_beta   90.00
_cell.angle_gamma   90.00
#
_symmetry.space_group_name_H-M   'P 1'
#
loop_
_entity.id
_entity.type
_entity.pdbx_description
1 polymer ?
#
loop_
_entity_poly.entity_id
_entity_poly.type
_entity_poly.pdbx_seq_one_letter_code
_entity_poly.pdbx_strand_id
1 'polypeptide(L)' 'NILELNKEQFEQWLKGEDIEINTSMKDFVIVKHNSDYVGCGKIKNNLLMNYVPKARRLVVVNN' A
#
# COMPACT_ATOMS: atom_id res chain seq x y z
N ASN A 1 -11.44 -9.01 2.05
CA ASN A 1 -10.44 -8.20 2.80
C ASN A 1 -9.88 -7.12 1.90
N ILE A 2 -10.56 -5.96 1.82
CA ILE A 2 -10.12 -4.80 1.03
C ILE A 2 -9.72 -3.71 2.01
N LEU A 3 -8.51 -3.18 1.85
CA LEU A 3 -7.99 -2.08 2.63
C LEU A 3 -7.91 -0.83 1.75
N GLU A 4 -8.64 0.21 2.14
CA GLU A 4 -8.65 1.49 1.43
C GLU A 4 -7.59 2.43 2.01
N LEU A 5 -6.69 2.91 1.15
CA LEU A 5 -5.65 3.86 1.52
C LEU A 5 -6.13 5.30 1.33
N ASN A 6 -5.74 6.18 2.24
CA ASN A 6 -5.84 7.62 2.00
C ASN A 6 -4.79 8.07 0.96
N LYS A 7 -4.83 9.34 0.55
CA LYS A 7 -3.94 9.88 -0.49
C LYS A 7 -2.45 9.72 -0.13
N GLU A 8 -2.05 10.08 1.09
CA GLU A 8 -0.66 10.01 1.53
C GLU A 8 -0.15 8.57 1.53
N GLN A 9 -0.92 7.66 2.12
CA GLN A 9 -0.65 6.23 2.13
C GLN A 9 -0.58 5.66 0.70
N PHE A 10 -1.44 6.11 -0.21
CA PHE A 10 -1.40 5.69 -1.59
C PHE A 10 -0.10 6.12 -2.29
N GLU A 11 0.38 7.33 -2.05
CA GLU A 11 1.67 7.80 -2.59
C GLU A 11 2.85 6.98 -2.03
N GLN A 12 2.85 6.66 -0.74
CA GLN A 12 3.83 5.76 -0.11
C GLN A 12 3.77 4.36 -0.72
N TRP A 13 2.56 3.84 -0.92
CA TRP A 13 2.33 2.53 -1.53
C TRP A 13 2.94 2.43 -2.92
N LEU A 14 2.71 3.44 -3.76
CA LEU A 14 3.25 3.50 -5.12
C LEU A 14 4.78 3.65 -5.16
N LYS A 15 5.40 4.23 -4.13
CA LYS A 15 6.86 4.27 -3.97
C LYS A 15 7.45 2.95 -3.48
N GLY A 16 6.60 2.01 -3.07
CA GLY A 16 7.03 0.71 -2.56
C GLY A 16 7.36 0.70 -1.07
N GLU A 17 6.82 1.67 -0.31
CA GLU A 17 7.01 1.81 1.13
C GLU A 17 5.98 0.97 1.90
N ASP A 18 6.42 0.38 3.01
CA ASP A 18 5.51 -0.24 3.99
C ASP A 18 4.75 0.85 4.74
N ILE A 19 3.51 0.56 5.13
CA ILE A 19 2.59 1.57 5.69
C ILE A 19 2.15 1.13 7.08
N GLU A 20 2.40 1.97 8.09
CA GLU A 20 1.80 1.79 9.41
C GLU A 20 0.29 2.01 9.33
N ILE A 21 -0.45 1.07 9.89
CA ILE A 21 -1.91 1.09 9.80
C ILE A 21 -2.58 0.59 11.07
N ASN A 22 -3.57 1.36 11.52
CA ASN A 22 -4.44 0.95 12.60
C ASN A 22 -5.68 0.24 12.02
N THR A 23 -5.64 -1.09 11.98
CA THR A 23 -6.73 -1.92 11.48
C THR A 23 -6.78 -3.26 12.20
N SER A 24 -7.97 -3.83 12.34
CA SER A 24 -8.16 -5.17 12.86
C SER A 24 -7.90 -6.27 11.82
N MET A 25 -7.70 -5.88 10.55
CA MET A 25 -7.40 -6.81 9.46
C MET A 25 -6.05 -7.52 9.66
N LYS A 26 -5.96 -8.74 9.15
CA LYS A 26 -4.77 -9.61 9.26
C LYS A 26 -4.52 -10.34 7.94
N ASP A 27 -3.29 -10.81 7.78
CA ASP A 27 -2.84 -11.55 6.60
C ASP A 27 -3.03 -10.78 5.30
N PHE A 28 -3.33 -11.47 4.20
CA PHE A 28 -3.37 -10.87 2.87
C PHE A 28 -4.61 -10.01 2.67
N VAL A 29 -4.38 -8.81 2.15
CA VAL A 29 -5.42 -7.83 1.81
C VAL A 29 -5.26 -7.35 0.38
N ILE A 30 -6.38 -7.05 -0.27
CA ILE A 30 -6.41 -6.27 -1.50
C ILE A 30 -6.30 -4.80 -1.11
N VAL A 31 -5.44 -4.04 -1.78
CA VAL A 31 -5.22 -2.62 -1.52
C VAL A 31 -5.97 -1.81 -2.57
N LYS A 32 -6.71 -0.80 -2.13
CA LYS A 32 -7.57 0.06 -2.97
C LYS A 32 -7.32 1.53 -2.64
N HIS A 33 -7.45 2.38 -3.65
CA HIS A 33 -7.57 3.83 -3.47
C HIS A 33 -8.68 4.33 -4.39
N ASN A 34 -9.71 4.98 -3.84
CA ASN A 34 -10.90 5.39 -4.58
C ASN A 34 -11.53 4.22 -5.36
N SER A 35 -11.72 4.31 -6.68
CA SER A 35 -12.28 3.24 -7.50
C SER A 35 -11.28 2.15 -7.90
N ASP A 36 -9.98 2.35 -7.64
CA ASP A 36 -8.93 1.55 -8.24
C ASP A 36 -8.33 0.55 -7.26
N TYR A 37 -8.19 -0.69 -7.72
CA TYR A 37 -7.41 -1.72 -7.02
C TYR A 37 -5.94 -1.59 -7.41
N VAL A 38 -5.09 -1.33 -6.43
CA VAL A 38 -3.71 -0.87 -6.64
C VAL A 38 -2.67 -1.91 -6.19
N GLY A 39 -3.14 -3.12 -5.89
CA GLY A 39 -2.30 -4.28 -5.59
C GLY A 39 -2.82 -5.08 -4.41
N CYS A 40 -1.91 -5.81 -3.78
CA CYS A 40 -2.15 -6.55 -2.55
C CYS A 40 -0.99 -6.37 -1.58
N GLY A 41 -1.21 -6.68 -0.32
CA GLY A 41 -0.17 -6.65 0.71
C GLY A 41 -0.48 -7.65 1.81
N LYS A 42 0.41 -7.73 2.80
CA LYS A 42 0.19 -8.52 4.01
C LYS A 42 0.22 -7.62 5.23
N ILE A 43 -0.79 -7.75 6.10
CA ILE A 43 -0.81 -7.05 7.38
C ILE A 43 -0.20 -7.95 8.45
N LYS A 44 0.82 -7.42 9.15
CA LYS A 44 1.45 -8.05 10.30
C LYS A 44 1.87 -6.95 11.29
N ASN A 45 1.49 -7.08 12.56
CA ASN A 45 1.87 -6.14 13.63
C ASN A 45 1.57 -4.67 13.28
N ASN A 46 0.34 -4.37 12.81
CA ASN A 46 -0.08 -3.03 12.39
C ASN A 46 0.76 -2.42 11.25
N LEU A 47 1.47 -3.26 10.49
CA LEU A 47 2.22 -2.85 9.31
C LEU A 47 1.63 -3.53 8.08
N LEU A 48 1.24 -2.74 7.09
CA LEU A 48 0.92 -3.20 5.75
C LEU A 48 2.23 -3.31 4.95
N MET A 49 2.66 -4.54 4.70
CA MET A 49 3.86 -4.82 3.90
C MET A 49 3.59 -4.60 2.41
N ASN A 50 4.48 -3.87 1.74
CA ASN A 50 4.35 -3.45 0.36
C ASN A 50 4.80 -4.50 -0.65
N TYR A 51 3.87 -4.95 -1.49
CA TYR A 51 4.14 -5.98 -2.50
C TYR A 51 4.07 -5.40 -3.93
N VAL A 52 4.19 -4.08 -4.10
CA VAL A 52 4.35 -3.45 -5.42
C VAL A 52 5.69 -3.89 -6.03
N PRO A 53 5.69 -4.47 -7.25
CA PRO A 53 6.91 -4.91 -7.91
C PRO A 53 7.93 -3.76 -8.03
N LYS A 54 9.21 -4.03 -7.73
CA LYS A 54 10.28 -3.01 -7.75
C LYS A 54 10.30 -2.19 -9.05
N ALA A 55 10.13 -2.84 -10.19
CA ALA A 55 10.11 -2.21 -11.51
C ALA A 55 8.90 -1.29 -11.77
N ARG A 56 7.88 -1.29 -10.91
CA ARG A 56 6.66 -0.48 -11.00
C ARG A 56 6.62 0.65 -9.97
N ARG A 57 7.63 0.76 -9.11
CA ARG A 57 7.65 1.78 -8.05
C ARG A 57 7.93 3.14 -8.66
N LEU A 58 7.19 4.14 -8.20
CA LEU A 58 7.42 5.53 -8.58
C LEU A 58 8.73 6.03 -7.98
N VAL A 59 9.47 6.80 -8.77
CA VAL A 59 10.69 7.49 -8.34
C VAL A 59 10.45 9.00 -8.38
N VAL A 60 10.96 9.73 -7.40
CA VAL A 60 10.92 11.19 -7.41
C VAL A 60 11.98 11.68 -8.40
N VAL A 61 11.55 12.49 -9.37
CA VAL A 61 12.44 13.15 -10.31
C VAL A 61 12.50 14.62 -9.91
N ASN A 62 13.66 15.09 -9.47
CA ASN A 62 13.89 16.51 -9.22
C ASN A 62 14.28 17.15 -10.56
N ASN A 63 13.44 18.07 -11.05
CA ASN A 63 13.73 18.91 -12.21
C ASN A 63 14.39 20.21 -11.75
#